data_AF-A0A969EDW3-F1
#
_entry.id   AF-A0A969EDW3-F1
#
_cell.length_a   1.000
_cell.length_b   1.000
_cell.length_c   1.000
_cell.angle_alpha   90.00
_cell.angle_beta   90.00
_cell.angle_gamma   90.00
#
_symmetry.space_group_name_H-M   'P 1'
#
loop_
_entity.id
_entity.type
_entity.pdbx_description
1 polymer ?
#
loop_
_entity_poly.entity_id
_entity_poly.type
_entity_poly.pdbx_seq_one_letter_code
_entity_poly.pdbx_strand_id
1 'polypeptide(L)'
;MLAAGMGESALRGTHLSLWVFHAVVVFMFIALIPHSYFLHLVATPLNVFFAKLGPRGALTKIENLEEQETFGVSRLDQFSWKRRLDFDACTECGRCHAVCCSQLSGSVLSPKHLIGKLKRAMQAGYTGSLHGEVISADELWACTTCMACVEVCPARIDIVDTIVDLRRHLALSEGAFPSTGAQALQHIQALGNPWGLDPGDRWAWAKGLDLPVLAPGQSVEVLYWVGCAAAYDPRAQKVARAVVKILRHAGVSFGVMAEERCHGEVGRRMGEEYLYQTAAAENIGNMRQYTFRKVVTHCPHCFNTIRNEYPQFEGGDFEVVHHSELIAGLIESGRIRAKLAQAQSVAFHDPCYLGRQNGVFDAPRKSLAGVSGVTLVELPRNRAHGVCCGGGGGQSWMEVSARKRINIIRAEEIVASRADVAAVGCPFCLSMLDEGRKTVGAEERMPLKDLAEIVADGLSDS
;
A
#
# COMPACT_ATOMS: atom_id res chain seq x y z
N MET A 1 -35.78 0.87 -53.09
CA MET A 1 -35.45 1.86 -54.15
C MET A 1 -35.80 1.35 -55.55
N LEU A 2 -35.48 0.10 -55.92
CA LEU A 2 -36.03 -0.54 -57.14
C LEU A 2 -37.57 -0.64 -57.12
N ALA A 3 -38.14 -1.09 -56.00
CA ALA A 3 -39.60 -1.12 -55.79
C ALA A 3 -40.27 0.27 -55.71
N ALA A 4 -39.48 1.36 -55.73
CA ALA A 4 -39.95 2.74 -55.70
C ALA A 4 -39.82 3.44 -57.07
N GLY A 5 -39.53 2.69 -58.15
CA GLY A 5 -39.49 3.22 -59.52
C GLY A 5 -38.22 3.96 -59.92
N MET A 6 -37.15 3.89 -59.12
CA MET A 6 -35.88 4.53 -59.47
C MET A 6 -35.17 3.79 -60.62
N GLY A 7 -34.76 4.52 -61.65
CA GLY A 7 -33.95 3.99 -62.74
C GLY A 7 -32.55 3.57 -62.29
N GLU A 8 -31.88 2.73 -63.08
CA GLU A 8 -30.55 2.18 -62.76
C GLU A 8 -29.49 3.28 -62.50
N SER A 9 -29.49 4.35 -63.29
CA SER A 9 -28.59 5.49 -63.12
C SER A 9 -28.81 6.18 -61.77
N ALA A 10 -30.07 6.38 -61.37
CA ALA A 10 -30.44 6.96 -60.09
C ALA A 10 -30.00 6.05 -58.93
N LEU A 11 -30.18 4.73 -59.05
CA LEU A 11 -29.74 3.77 -58.04
C LEU A 11 -28.22 3.76 -57.87
N ARG A 12 -27.45 3.77 -58.99
CA ARG A 12 -25.98 3.85 -58.96
C ARG A 12 -25.51 5.17 -58.35
N GLY A 13 -26.16 6.27 -58.69
CA GLY A 13 -25.89 7.60 -58.11
C GLY A 13 -26.14 7.60 -56.60
N THR A 14 -27.29 7.12 -56.14
CA THR A 14 -27.61 7.02 -54.72
C THR A 14 -26.65 6.11 -53.96
N HIS A 15 -26.30 4.95 -54.52
CA HIS A 15 -25.30 4.06 -53.92
C HIS A 15 -23.95 4.76 -53.77
N LEU A 16 -23.44 5.41 -54.83
CA LEU A 16 -22.18 6.15 -54.78
C LEU A 16 -22.24 7.29 -53.74
N SER A 17 -23.31 8.08 -53.73
CA SER A 17 -23.48 9.16 -52.76
C SER A 17 -23.52 8.65 -51.32
N LEU A 18 -24.26 7.58 -51.03
CA LEU A 18 -24.30 6.98 -49.70
C LEU A 18 -22.95 6.40 -49.29
N TRP A 19 -22.24 5.75 -50.21
CA TRP A 19 -20.92 5.20 -49.94
C TRP A 19 -19.89 6.30 -49.65
N VAL A 20 -19.87 7.37 -50.46
CA VAL A 20 -18.99 8.53 -50.23
C VAL A 20 -19.35 9.24 -48.92
N PHE A 21 -20.64 9.45 -48.65
CA PHE A 21 -21.09 10.04 -47.39
C PHE A 21 -20.65 9.20 -46.19
N HIS A 22 -20.88 7.88 -46.22
CA HIS A 22 -20.42 6.96 -45.19
C HIS A 22 -18.91 7.04 -45.00
N ALA A 23 -18.13 7.03 -46.10
CA ALA A 23 -16.68 7.15 -46.05
C ALA A 23 -16.25 8.47 -45.39
N VAL A 24 -16.85 9.61 -45.76
CA VAL A 24 -16.55 10.91 -45.14
C VAL A 24 -16.88 10.90 -43.64
N VAL A 25 -18.03 10.36 -43.24
CA VAL A 25 -18.42 10.26 -41.82
C VAL A 25 -17.42 9.37 -41.05
N VAL A 26 -17.01 8.23 -41.62
CA VAL A 26 -16.04 7.33 -41.00
C VAL A 26 -14.67 7.99 -40.87
N PHE A 27 -14.16 8.61 -41.92
CA PHE A 27 -12.86 9.30 -41.87
C PHE A 27 -12.89 10.52 -40.95
N MET A 28 -13.99 11.27 -40.90
CA MET A 28 -14.19 12.34 -39.93
C MET A 28 -14.19 11.79 -38.51
N PHE A 29 -14.93 10.71 -38.24
CA PHE A 29 -14.94 10.07 -36.92
C PHE A 29 -13.53 9.63 -36.49
N ILE A 30 -12.80 8.94 -37.38
CA ILE A 30 -11.41 8.51 -37.13
C ILE A 30 -10.52 9.72 -36.82
N ALA A 31 -10.62 10.80 -37.59
CA ALA A 31 -9.86 12.03 -37.37
C ALA A 31 -10.22 12.74 -36.05
N LEU A 32 -11.45 12.57 -35.55
CA LEU A 32 -11.90 13.14 -34.27
C LEU A 32 -11.52 12.29 -33.04
N ILE A 33 -11.13 11.02 -33.21
CA ILE A 33 -10.77 10.14 -32.08
C ILE A 33 -9.69 10.76 -31.17
N PRO A 34 -8.56 11.28 -31.68
CA PRO A 34 -7.49 11.84 -30.83
C PRO A 34 -7.91 13.09 -30.04
N HIS A 35 -8.95 13.79 -30.51
CA HIS A 35 -9.40 15.08 -29.99
C HIS A 35 -10.72 15.00 -29.22
N SER A 36 -11.20 13.80 -28.93
CA SER A 36 -12.49 13.58 -28.30
C SER A 36 -12.42 12.56 -27.16
N TYR A 37 -13.55 12.33 -26.51
CA TYR A 37 -13.65 11.31 -25.47
C TYR A 37 -13.30 9.91 -25.98
N PHE A 38 -13.37 9.67 -27.30
CA PHE A 38 -13.10 8.39 -27.94
C PHE A 38 -11.61 7.99 -27.94
N LEU A 39 -10.69 8.87 -27.55
CA LEU A 39 -9.26 8.53 -27.40
C LEU A 39 -9.04 7.27 -26.55
N HIS A 40 -9.91 7.00 -25.56
CA HIS A 40 -9.84 5.80 -24.72
C HIS A 40 -9.93 4.48 -25.52
N LEU A 41 -10.55 4.48 -26.70
CA LEU A 41 -10.61 3.29 -27.57
C LEU A 41 -9.21 2.81 -27.98
N VAL A 42 -8.22 3.72 -28.00
CA VAL A 42 -6.83 3.41 -28.33
C VAL A 42 -5.97 3.46 -27.07
N ALA A 43 -6.09 4.52 -26.26
CA ALA A 43 -5.24 4.72 -25.10
C ALA A 43 -5.45 3.65 -24.03
N THR A 44 -6.69 3.21 -23.76
CA THR A 44 -6.94 2.20 -22.71
C THR A 44 -6.35 0.83 -23.03
N PRO A 45 -6.58 0.22 -24.22
CA PRO A 45 -5.91 -1.04 -24.58
C PRO A 45 -4.38 -0.95 -24.53
N LEU A 46 -3.80 0.14 -25.05
CA LEU A 46 -2.35 0.35 -24.98
C LEU A 46 -1.87 0.47 -23.53
N ASN A 47 -2.60 1.19 -22.68
CA ASN A 47 -2.23 1.35 -21.28
C ASN A 47 -2.27 0.03 -20.50
N VAL A 48 -3.26 -0.82 -20.80
CA VAL A 48 -3.37 -2.17 -20.24
C VAL A 48 -2.23 -3.06 -20.75
N PHE A 49 -1.88 -2.96 -22.03
CA PHE A 49 -0.78 -3.73 -22.63
C PHE A 49 0.57 -3.37 -21.98
N PHE A 50 0.83 -2.08 -21.77
CA PHE A 50 2.06 -1.59 -21.12
C PHE A 50 1.93 -1.47 -19.59
N ALA A 51 0.95 -2.14 -18.97
CA ALA A 51 0.78 -2.09 -17.53
C ALA A 51 2.01 -2.65 -16.80
N LYS A 52 2.30 -2.10 -15.62
CA LYS A 52 3.38 -2.55 -14.75
C LYS A 52 3.20 -4.04 -14.40
N LEU A 53 4.20 -4.86 -14.78
CA LEU A 53 4.22 -6.31 -14.51
C LEU A 53 4.95 -6.66 -13.21
N GLY A 54 5.82 -5.78 -12.73
CA GLY A 54 6.50 -5.94 -11.44
C GLY A 54 5.57 -5.77 -10.24
N PRO A 55 6.10 -5.87 -9.01
CA PRO A 55 5.30 -5.70 -7.81
C PRO A 55 4.57 -4.36 -7.82
N ARG A 56 3.25 -4.40 -7.65
CA ARG A 56 2.40 -3.19 -7.69
C ARG A 56 2.86 -2.17 -6.65
N GLY A 57 3.15 -2.64 -5.43
CA GLY A 57 3.57 -1.86 -4.28
C GLY A 57 5.00 -1.29 -4.31
N ALA A 58 5.81 -1.57 -5.33
CA ALA A 58 7.18 -1.08 -5.41
C ALA A 58 7.26 0.24 -6.17
N LEU A 59 7.79 1.30 -5.55
CA LEU A 59 8.06 2.55 -6.27
C LEU A 59 9.38 2.47 -7.04
N THR A 60 9.48 3.17 -8.16
CA THR A 60 10.73 3.27 -8.93
C THR A 60 11.77 4.06 -8.14
N LYS A 61 13.00 3.52 -8.03
CA LYS A 61 14.14 4.21 -7.42
C LYS A 61 14.54 5.42 -8.26
N ILE A 62 14.90 6.52 -7.61
CA ILE A 62 15.58 7.64 -8.29
C ILE A 62 17.07 7.30 -8.36
N GLU A 63 17.60 7.15 -9.57
CA GLU A 63 19.03 6.86 -9.76
C GLU A 63 19.86 8.15 -9.61
N ASN A 64 21.11 8.00 -9.16
CA ASN A 64 22.11 9.06 -9.02
C ASN A 64 21.58 10.33 -8.34
N LEU A 65 20.99 10.20 -7.14
CA LEU A 65 20.40 11.34 -6.40
C LEU A 65 21.33 12.56 -6.28
N GLU A 66 22.65 12.35 -6.17
CA GLU A 66 23.64 13.42 -6.03
C GLU A 66 23.87 14.22 -7.34
N GLU A 67 23.50 13.64 -8.50
CA GLU A 67 23.66 14.24 -9.83
C GLU A 67 22.34 14.82 -10.38
N GLN A 68 21.22 14.64 -9.67
CA GLN A 68 19.91 15.12 -10.13
C GLN A 68 19.75 16.61 -9.91
N GLU A 69 19.39 17.33 -10.98
CA GLU A 69 19.03 18.76 -10.89
C GLU A 69 17.58 18.97 -10.44
N THR A 70 16.71 17.96 -10.64
CA THR A 70 15.31 18.02 -10.24
C THR A 70 14.88 16.71 -9.58
N PHE A 71 14.18 16.81 -8.45
CA PHE A 71 13.67 15.66 -7.72
C PHE A 71 12.16 15.54 -7.89
N GLY A 72 11.69 14.33 -8.20
CA GLY A 72 10.26 14.09 -8.44
C GLY A 72 9.73 14.79 -9.68
N VAL A 73 8.42 15.08 -9.66
CA VAL A 73 7.72 15.73 -10.78
C VAL A 73 7.06 17.03 -10.32
N SER A 74 7.40 18.12 -11.01
CA SER A 74 6.75 19.43 -10.92
C SER A 74 6.12 19.87 -12.23
N ARG A 75 6.50 19.28 -13.37
CA ARG A 75 6.00 19.61 -14.70
C ARG A 75 5.61 18.36 -15.50
N LEU A 76 4.74 18.53 -16.50
CA LEU A 76 4.23 17.41 -17.31
C LEU A 76 5.31 16.70 -18.15
N ASP A 77 6.34 17.41 -18.59
CA ASP A 77 7.43 16.87 -19.40
C ASP A 77 8.38 15.96 -18.62
N GLN A 78 8.37 16.06 -17.28
CA GLN A 78 9.14 15.19 -16.39
C GLN A 78 8.47 13.82 -16.18
N PHE A 79 7.18 13.68 -16.49
CA PHE A 79 6.54 12.37 -16.47
C PHE A 79 7.03 11.49 -17.63
N SER A 80 7.27 10.21 -17.32
CA SER A 80 7.57 9.20 -18.34
C SER A 80 6.45 9.12 -19.39
N TRP A 81 6.78 8.67 -20.60
CA TRP A 81 5.80 8.47 -21.66
C TRP A 81 4.63 7.58 -21.20
N LYS A 82 4.93 6.55 -20.38
CA LYS A 82 3.93 5.62 -19.85
C LYS A 82 3.00 6.29 -18.85
N ARG A 83 3.54 7.19 -18.02
CA ARG A 83 2.73 7.95 -17.05
C ARG A 83 1.86 9.00 -17.75
N ARG A 84 2.31 9.56 -18.86
CA ARG A 84 1.45 10.41 -19.71
C ARG A 84 0.34 9.59 -20.41
N LEU A 85 0.64 8.38 -20.89
CA LEU A 85 -0.36 7.46 -21.43
C LEU A 85 -1.44 7.10 -20.40
N ASP A 86 -1.09 6.96 -19.12
CA ASP A 86 -2.08 6.73 -18.05
C ASP A 86 -3.16 7.83 -18.01
N PHE A 87 -2.77 9.09 -18.21
CA PHE A 87 -3.69 10.22 -18.16
C PHE A 87 -4.65 10.18 -19.36
N ASP A 88 -4.14 9.91 -20.56
CA ASP A 88 -4.98 9.77 -21.76
C ASP A 88 -5.92 8.57 -21.68
N ALA A 89 -5.47 7.47 -21.08
CA ALA A 89 -6.25 6.25 -20.88
C ALA A 89 -7.40 6.41 -19.87
N CYS A 90 -7.41 7.49 -19.09
CA CYS A 90 -8.47 7.76 -18.13
C CYS A 90 -9.82 8.01 -18.84
N THR A 91 -10.81 7.21 -18.49
CA THR A 91 -12.20 7.30 -18.99
C THR A 91 -13.13 8.11 -18.08
N GLU A 92 -12.61 8.65 -16.97
CA GLU A 92 -13.39 9.44 -16.00
C GLU A 92 -14.59 8.70 -15.37
N CYS A 93 -14.60 7.36 -15.40
CA CYS A 93 -15.71 6.51 -14.91
C CYS A 93 -16.00 6.60 -13.40
N GLY A 94 -15.08 7.12 -12.59
CA GLY A 94 -15.29 7.37 -11.16
C GLY A 94 -15.18 6.17 -10.22
N ARG A 95 -14.83 4.98 -10.70
CA ARG A 95 -14.57 3.80 -9.82
C ARG A 95 -13.52 4.10 -8.76
N CYS A 96 -12.41 4.74 -9.15
CA CYS A 96 -11.34 5.14 -8.25
C CYS A 96 -11.76 6.19 -7.20
N HIS A 97 -12.74 7.03 -7.54
CA HIS A 97 -13.32 8.01 -6.61
C HIS A 97 -14.19 7.31 -5.56
N ALA A 98 -15.07 6.41 -6.00
CA ALA A 98 -16.02 5.71 -5.13
C ALA A 98 -15.36 4.87 -4.03
N VAL A 99 -14.17 4.34 -4.28
CA VAL A 99 -13.44 3.49 -3.31
C VAL A 99 -12.33 4.22 -2.55
N CYS A 100 -12.08 5.50 -2.85
CA CYS A 100 -11.00 6.24 -2.20
C CYS A 100 -11.34 6.52 -0.74
N CYS A 101 -10.53 6.03 0.19
CA CYS A 101 -10.74 6.27 1.63
C CYS A 101 -10.68 7.76 2.01
N SER A 102 -9.84 8.54 1.33
CA SER A 102 -9.71 9.99 1.54
C SER A 102 -10.93 10.75 1.01
N GLN A 103 -11.53 10.29 -0.08
CA GLN A 103 -12.80 10.83 -0.55
C GLN A 103 -13.94 10.49 0.41
N LEU A 104 -13.99 9.25 0.91
CA LEU A 104 -15.00 8.79 1.88
C LEU A 104 -14.92 9.55 3.21
N SER A 105 -13.71 10.00 3.61
CA SER A 105 -13.52 10.84 4.79
C SER A 105 -13.93 12.30 4.59
N GLY A 106 -14.31 12.69 3.37
CA GLY A 106 -14.59 14.07 3.01
C GLY A 106 -13.33 14.94 2.94
N SER A 107 -12.16 14.34 2.71
CA SER A 107 -10.94 15.08 2.38
C SER A 107 -10.98 15.57 0.92
N VAL A 108 -10.02 16.40 0.54
CA VAL A 108 -9.95 17.03 -0.78
C VAL A 108 -9.56 16.07 -1.92
N LEU A 109 -8.92 14.93 -1.60
CA LEU A 109 -8.41 14.01 -2.60
C LEU A 109 -9.52 13.16 -3.26
N SER A 110 -9.67 13.39 -4.57
CA SER A 110 -10.38 12.50 -5.49
C SER A 110 -9.41 11.99 -6.56
N PRO A 111 -9.07 10.67 -6.58
CA PRO A 111 -8.19 10.09 -7.59
C PRO A 111 -8.66 10.33 -9.04
N LYS A 112 -9.99 10.34 -9.26
CA LYS A 112 -10.59 10.67 -10.56
C LYS A 112 -10.23 12.10 -10.97
N HIS A 113 -10.43 13.05 -10.05
CA HIS A 113 -10.22 14.48 -10.35
C HIS A 113 -8.74 14.78 -10.54
N LEU A 114 -7.86 14.22 -9.73
CA LEU A 114 -6.42 14.38 -9.86
C LEU A 114 -5.93 13.95 -11.25
N ILE A 115 -6.26 12.75 -11.69
CA ILE A 115 -5.88 12.27 -13.03
C ILE A 115 -6.57 13.08 -14.14
N GLY A 116 -7.83 13.48 -13.96
CA GLY A 116 -8.53 14.34 -14.91
C GLY A 116 -7.89 15.73 -15.06
N LYS A 117 -7.37 16.31 -13.98
CA LYS A 117 -6.64 17.59 -14.02
C LYS A 117 -5.32 17.45 -14.78
N LEU A 118 -4.56 16.38 -14.53
CA LEU A 118 -3.33 16.07 -15.28
C LEU A 118 -3.61 15.85 -16.77
N LYS A 119 -4.66 15.08 -17.10
CA LYS A 119 -5.09 14.88 -18.49
C LYS A 119 -5.41 16.21 -19.19
N ARG A 120 -6.22 17.07 -18.56
CA ARG A 120 -6.59 18.37 -19.13
C ARG A 120 -5.40 19.31 -19.28
N ALA A 121 -4.51 19.36 -18.28
CA ALA A 121 -3.28 20.15 -18.34
C ALA A 121 -2.41 19.69 -19.52
N MET A 122 -2.29 18.37 -19.73
CA MET A 122 -1.56 17.80 -20.86
C MET A 122 -2.19 18.14 -22.21
N GLN A 123 -3.51 18.01 -22.34
CA GLN A 123 -4.24 18.34 -23.57
C GLN A 123 -4.20 19.83 -23.91
N ALA A 124 -4.14 20.69 -22.89
CA ALA A 124 -3.98 22.13 -23.06
C ALA A 124 -2.54 22.58 -23.37
N GLY A 125 -1.57 21.66 -23.36
CA GLY A 125 -0.15 22.00 -23.54
C GLY A 125 0.41 22.82 -22.38
N TYR A 126 -0.10 22.63 -21.16
CA TYR A 126 0.36 23.36 -19.99
C TYR A 126 1.84 23.05 -19.68
N THR A 127 2.65 24.09 -19.50
CA THR A 127 4.10 23.99 -19.23
C THR A 127 4.51 24.53 -17.86
N GLY A 128 3.56 25.05 -17.08
CA GLY A 128 3.80 25.58 -15.74
C GLY A 128 3.97 24.48 -14.67
N SER A 129 4.05 24.92 -13.42
CA SER A 129 4.11 24.00 -12.27
C SER A 129 2.77 23.29 -12.07
N LEU A 130 2.82 21.98 -11.84
CA LEU A 130 1.66 21.18 -11.48
C LEU A 130 1.24 21.37 -10.02
N HIS A 131 2.11 21.92 -9.19
CA HIS A 131 1.83 22.21 -7.78
C HIS A 131 1.16 23.58 -7.64
N GLY A 132 0.12 23.65 -6.80
CA GLY A 132 -0.68 24.85 -6.59
C GLY A 132 -1.97 24.84 -7.42
N GLU A 133 -1.96 25.54 -8.57
CA GLU A 133 -3.17 25.76 -9.38
C GLU A 133 -3.75 24.45 -9.95
N VAL A 134 -2.90 23.55 -10.45
CA VAL A 134 -3.35 22.29 -11.06
C VAL A 134 -3.63 21.25 -9.98
N ILE A 135 -2.72 21.03 -9.04
CA ILE A 135 -2.85 20.07 -7.94
C ILE A 135 -2.41 20.73 -6.64
N SER A 136 -3.28 20.74 -5.63
CA SER A 136 -2.91 21.27 -4.33
C SER A 136 -2.05 20.27 -3.54
N ALA A 137 -1.17 20.78 -2.67
CA ALA A 137 -0.40 19.95 -1.77
C ALA A 137 -1.31 19.08 -0.87
N ASP A 138 -2.45 19.61 -0.42
CA ASP A 138 -3.41 18.89 0.42
C ASP A 138 -4.00 17.65 -0.28
N GLU A 139 -4.26 17.73 -1.59
CA GLU A 139 -4.69 16.56 -2.38
C GLU A 139 -3.62 15.47 -2.38
N LEU A 140 -2.35 15.85 -2.54
CA LEU A 140 -1.24 14.92 -2.54
C LEU A 140 -1.06 14.30 -1.16
N TRP A 141 -1.04 15.10 -0.10
CA TRP A 141 -0.84 14.64 1.27
C TRP A 141 -2.01 13.81 1.79
N ALA A 142 -3.23 13.97 1.30
CA ALA A 142 -4.37 13.15 1.69
C ALA A 142 -4.33 11.68 1.22
N CYS A 143 -3.41 11.31 0.32
CA CYS A 143 -3.26 9.92 -0.11
C CYS A 143 -2.67 9.03 1.00
N THR A 144 -3.29 7.88 1.24
CA THR A 144 -2.80 6.86 2.20
C THR A 144 -1.94 5.77 1.54
N THR A 145 -1.62 5.93 0.26
CA THR A 145 -0.92 4.95 -0.61
C THR A 145 -1.53 3.54 -0.60
N CYS A 146 -2.81 3.40 -0.23
CA CYS A 146 -3.42 2.09 -0.03
C CYS A 146 -3.79 1.32 -1.31
N MET A 147 -3.66 1.92 -2.49
CA MET A 147 -3.94 1.32 -3.82
C MET A 147 -5.37 0.88 -4.11
N ALA A 148 -6.38 1.27 -3.31
CA ALA A 148 -7.78 0.95 -3.62
C ALA A 148 -8.21 1.51 -5.00
N CYS A 149 -7.75 2.71 -5.34
CA CYS A 149 -8.03 3.37 -6.63
C CYS A 149 -7.40 2.66 -7.83
N VAL A 150 -6.19 2.09 -7.65
CA VAL A 150 -5.45 1.36 -8.68
C VAL A 150 -6.11 0.00 -8.92
N GLU A 151 -6.50 -0.68 -7.83
CA GLU A 151 -7.13 -2.01 -7.88
C GLU A 151 -8.42 -2.03 -8.70
N VAL A 152 -9.26 -0.98 -8.60
CA VAL A 152 -10.54 -0.91 -9.33
C VAL A 152 -10.44 -0.25 -10.70
N CYS A 153 -9.25 0.17 -11.13
CA CYS A 153 -9.08 0.90 -12.38
C CYS A 153 -9.08 -0.06 -13.59
N PRO A 154 -10.09 -0.01 -14.47
CA PRO A 154 -10.13 -0.88 -15.65
C PRO A 154 -9.01 -0.56 -16.65
N ALA A 155 -8.50 0.67 -16.63
CA ALA A 155 -7.41 1.13 -17.49
C ALA A 155 -6.01 0.87 -16.89
N ARG A 156 -5.91 0.27 -15.70
CA ARG A 156 -4.62 -0.01 -15.01
C ARG A 156 -3.71 1.22 -14.86
N ILE A 157 -4.27 2.34 -14.41
CA ILE A 157 -3.52 3.57 -14.16
C ILE A 157 -2.83 3.49 -12.79
N ASP A 158 -1.53 3.73 -12.70
CA ASP A 158 -0.81 3.79 -11.41
C ASP A 158 -0.93 5.17 -10.76
N ILE A 159 -2.12 5.42 -10.19
CA ILE A 159 -2.45 6.70 -9.55
C ILE A 159 -1.57 6.96 -8.33
N VAL A 160 -1.24 5.92 -7.55
CA VAL A 160 -0.43 6.08 -6.33
C VAL A 160 0.99 6.50 -6.68
N ASP A 161 1.62 5.87 -7.66
CA ASP A 161 2.95 6.23 -8.15
C ASP A 161 2.95 7.68 -8.65
N THR A 162 1.92 8.10 -9.40
CA THR A 162 1.74 9.50 -9.83
C THR A 162 1.78 10.48 -8.66
N ILE A 163 1.04 10.17 -7.59
CA ILE A 163 0.97 11.02 -6.39
C ILE A 163 2.33 11.05 -5.68
N VAL A 164 3.03 9.92 -5.57
CA VAL A 164 4.34 9.90 -4.90
C VAL A 164 5.40 10.63 -5.72
N ASP A 165 5.37 10.54 -7.05
CA ASP A 165 6.25 11.32 -7.92
C ASP A 165 6.05 12.84 -7.74
N LEU A 166 4.80 13.28 -7.57
CA LEU A 166 4.51 14.68 -7.21
C LEU A 166 4.96 15.02 -5.79
N ARG A 167 4.75 14.14 -4.79
CA ARG A 167 5.24 14.34 -3.41
C ARG A 167 6.75 14.46 -3.33
N ARG A 168 7.50 13.71 -4.15
CA ARG A 168 8.97 13.78 -4.22
C ARG A 168 9.47 15.19 -4.51
N HIS A 169 8.77 15.95 -5.37
CA HIS A 169 9.10 17.35 -5.61
C HIS A 169 8.89 18.21 -4.36
N LEU A 170 7.72 18.09 -3.72
CA LEU A 170 7.43 18.82 -2.48
C LEU A 170 8.45 18.51 -1.38
N ALA A 171 8.81 17.23 -1.23
CA ALA A 171 9.74 16.77 -0.20
C ALA A 171 11.18 17.24 -0.46
N LEU A 172 11.75 16.90 -1.61
CA LEU A 172 13.18 17.05 -1.89
C LEU A 172 13.54 18.42 -2.46
N SER A 173 12.63 19.08 -3.18
CA SER A 173 12.89 20.39 -3.79
C SER A 173 12.35 21.56 -2.96
N GLU A 174 11.18 21.40 -2.35
CA GLU A 174 10.55 22.49 -1.58
C GLU A 174 10.72 22.34 -0.05
N GLY A 175 11.09 21.15 0.45
CA GLY A 175 11.10 20.86 1.88
C GLY A 175 9.71 20.96 2.53
N ALA A 176 8.65 20.84 1.72
CA ALA A 176 7.28 21.11 2.12
C ALA A 176 6.60 19.84 2.63
N PHE A 177 6.43 19.73 3.96
CA PHE A 177 5.74 18.61 4.60
C PHE A 177 4.57 19.11 5.48
N PRO A 178 3.49 18.33 5.61
CA PRO A 178 2.37 18.69 6.49
C PRO A 178 2.70 18.43 7.95
N SER A 179 2.36 19.38 8.83
CA SER A 179 2.36 19.21 10.31
C SER A 179 3.65 18.59 10.86
N THR A 180 3.56 17.50 11.63
CA THR A 180 4.68 16.77 12.24
C THR A 180 5.42 15.82 11.29
N GLY A 181 5.05 15.80 10.00
CA GLY A 181 5.64 14.89 9.02
C GLY A 181 7.16 15.05 8.90
N ALA A 182 7.66 16.29 8.82
CA ALA A 182 9.10 16.57 8.77
C ALA A 182 9.84 16.08 10.03
N GLN A 183 9.21 16.21 11.21
CA GLN A 183 9.80 15.76 12.47
C GLN A 183 9.99 14.24 12.50
N ALA A 184 9.00 13.48 12.01
CA ALA A 184 9.14 12.02 11.92
C ALA A 184 10.27 11.61 10.97
N LEU A 185 10.47 12.32 9.86
CA LEU A 185 11.60 12.08 8.94
C LEU A 185 12.95 12.38 9.61
N GLN A 186 13.05 13.49 10.33
CA GLN A 186 14.24 13.85 11.11
C GLN A 186 14.55 12.78 12.17
N HIS A 187 13.54 12.26 12.87
CA HIS A 187 13.71 11.16 13.83
C HIS A 187 14.21 9.88 13.16
N ILE A 188 13.65 9.51 11.99
CA ILE A 188 14.13 8.35 11.23
C ILE A 188 15.60 8.54 10.84
N GLN A 189 15.97 9.74 10.40
CA GLN A 189 17.34 10.06 10.00
C GLN A 189 18.32 9.96 11.16
N ALA A 190 18.03 10.63 12.28
CA ALA A 190 18.93 10.76 13.41
C ALA A 190 18.95 9.54 14.33
N LEU A 191 17.80 8.89 14.55
CA LEU A 191 17.61 7.85 15.57
C LEU A 191 17.19 6.50 14.99
N GLY A 192 17.04 6.41 13.66
CA GLY A 192 16.66 5.16 12.99
C GLY A 192 15.20 4.75 13.21
N ASN A 193 14.35 5.59 13.84
CA ASN A 193 12.95 5.28 14.10
C ASN A 193 12.06 6.54 14.04
N PRO A 194 10.79 6.42 13.61
CA PRO A 194 9.90 7.58 13.49
C PRO A 194 9.34 8.10 14.83
N TRP A 195 9.44 7.32 15.91
CA TRP A 195 8.96 7.73 17.24
C TRP A 195 9.86 8.75 17.94
N GLY A 196 11.09 8.95 17.45
CA GLY A 196 12.05 9.86 18.09
C GLY A 196 12.60 9.31 19.41
N LEU A 197 12.53 8.00 19.63
CA LEU A 197 13.01 7.33 20.83
C LEU A 197 14.47 6.89 20.68
N ASP A 198 15.13 6.64 21.80
CA ASP A 198 16.53 6.22 21.81
C ASP A 198 16.70 4.87 21.08
N PRO A 199 17.73 4.69 20.23
CA PRO A 199 18.00 3.41 19.58
C PRO A 199 18.11 2.23 20.55
N GLY A 200 18.62 2.43 21.77
CA GLY A 200 18.72 1.43 22.82
C GLY A 200 17.37 0.95 23.36
N ASP A 201 16.32 1.79 23.30
CA ASP A 201 14.97 1.43 23.73
C ASP A 201 14.31 0.40 22.82
N ARG A 202 14.89 0.14 21.64
CA ARG A 202 14.44 -0.92 20.72
C ARG A 202 14.28 -2.27 21.41
N TRP A 203 15.04 -2.55 22.46
CA TRP A 203 14.98 -3.82 23.19
C TRP A 203 13.87 -3.89 24.24
N ALA A 204 13.04 -2.86 24.39
CA ALA A 204 11.94 -2.85 25.36
C ALA A 204 11.00 -4.06 25.21
N TRP A 205 10.68 -4.46 23.98
CA TRP A 205 9.82 -5.63 23.71
C TRP A 205 10.45 -6.95 24.19
N ALA A 206 11.79 -7.03 24.21
CA ALA A 206 12.55 -8.24 24.55
C ALA A 206 12.71 -8.48 26.06
N LYS A 207 12.37 -7.51 26.92
CA LYS A 207 12.56 -7.62 28.38
C LYS A 207 11.97 -8.91 28.97
N GLY A 208 12.80 -9.79 29.54
CA GLY A 208 12.34 -11.08 30.08
C GLY A 208 12.12 -12.18 29.04
N LEU A 209 12.65 -12.01 27.83
CA LEU A 209 12.77 -13.07 26.82
C LEU A 209 14.24 -13.38 26.56
N ASP A 210 14.59 -14.67 26.59
CA ASP A 210 15.92 -15.15 26.20
C ASP A 210 16.04 -15.25 24.65
N LEU A 211 16.35 -14.14 23.98
CA LEU A 211 16.33 -14.07 22.52
C LEU A 211 17.68 -14.41 21.89
N PRO A 212 17.69 -15.17 20.78
CA PRO A 212 18.89 -15.37 19.96
C PRO A 212 19.23 -14.08 19.19
N VAL A 213 20.01 -13.19 19.79
CA VAL A 213 20.58 -12.02 19.11
C VAL A 213 21.76 -12.49 18.27
N LEU A 214 21.71 -12.22 16.97
CA LEU A 214 22.69 -12.73 16.02
C LEU A 214 24.02 -11.99 16.11
N ALA A 215 25.12 -12.75 16.13
CA ALA A 215 26.46 -12.25 15.87
C ALA A 215 26.83 -12.46 14.39
N PRO A 216 27.70 -11.61 13.80
CA PRO A 216 28.14 -11.77 12.41
C PRO A 216 28.67 -13.18 12.12
N GLY A 217 28.29 -13.73 10.95
CA GLY A 217 28.65 -15.08 10.52
C GLY A 217 27.75 -16.21 11.06
N GLN A 218 26.78 -15.91 11.93
CA GLN A 218 25.81 -16.91 12.39
C GLN A 218 24.79 -17.28 11.31
N SER A 219 24.24 -18.49 11.43
CA SER A 219 23.24 -19.04 10.52
C SER A 219 21.96 -19.45 11.25
N VAL A 220 20.81 -19.06 10.70
CA VAL A 220 19.47 -19.41 11.21
C VAL A 220 18.50 -19.71 10.06
N GLU A 221 17.40 -20.42 10.33
CA GLU A 221 16.36 -20.59 9.31
C GLU A 221 15.63 -19.27 9.04
N VAL A 222 15.26 -18.55 10.11
CA VAL A 222 14.48 -17.32 10.06
C VAL A 222 15.26 -16.15 10.65
N LEU A 223 15.48 -15.11 9.85
CA LEU A 223 15.77 -13.79 10.38
C LEU A 223 14.43 -13.12 10.74
N TYR A 224 14.16 -12.94 12.03
CA TYR A 224 12.95 -12.27 12.48
C TYR A 224 13.14 -10.75 12.49
N TRP A 225 12.55 -10.09 11.49
CA TRP A 225 12.54 -8.64 11.36
C TRP A 225 11.41 -8.04 12.20
N VAL A 226 11.79 -7.42 13.31
CA VAL A 226 10.85 -6.90 14.32
C VAL A 226 10.15 -5.64 13.81
N GLY A 227 10.86 -4.79 13.08
CA GLY A 227 10.42 -3.48 12.64
C GLY A 227 10.34 -2.45 13.76
N CYS A 228 10.26 -1.17 13.36
CA CYS A 228 10.20 -0.04 14.29
C CYS A 228 8.92 -0.02 15.14
N ALA A 229 7.77 -0.37 14.56
CA ALA A 229 6.50 -0.32 15.30
C ALA A 229 6.52 -1.24 16.53
N ALA A 230 6.87 -2.51 16.37
CA ALA A 230 6.93 -3.43 17.51
C ALA A 230 8.15 -3.23 18.42
N ALA A 231 9.17 -2.48 17.99
CA ALA A 231 10.25 -2.06 18.87
C ALA A 231 9.77 -0.96 19.85
N TYR A 232 9.03 0.03 19.34
CA TYR A 232 8.80 1.30 20.04
C TYR A 232 7.35 1.55 20.49
N ASP A 233 6.33 0.94 19.89
CA ASP A 233 4.92 1.05 20.34
C ASP A 233 4.59 -0.10 21.31
N PRO A 234 4.32 0.18 22.61
CA PRO A 234 3.98 -0.84 23.61
C PRO A 234 2.86 -1.79 23.21
N ARG A 235 1.89 -1.34 22.40
CA ARG A 235 0.82 -2.21 21.92
C ARG A 235 1.34 -3.20 20.89
N ALA A 236 2.19 -2.76 19.97
CA ALA A 236 2.79 -3.60 18.94
C ALA A 236 3.88 -4.54 19.48
N GLN A 237 4.53 -4.20 20.60
CA GLN A 237 5.47 -5.10 21.30
C GLN A 237 4.86 -6.47 21.60
N LYS A 238 3.56 -6.51 21.95
CA LYS A 238 2.83 -7.76 22.21
C LYS A 238 2.77 -8.68 20.98
N VAL A 239 2.69 -8.09 19.78
CA VAL A 239 2.70 -8.84 18.51
C VAL A 239 4.04 -9.54 18.33
N ALA A 240 5.16 -8.83 18.56
CA ALA A 240 6.48 -9.45 18.44
C ALA A 240 6.70 -10.59 19.43
N ARG A 241 6.19 -10.44 20.66
CA ARG A 241 6.21 -11.52 21.67
C ARG A 241 5.39 -12.72 21.24
N ALA A 242 4.21 -12.51 20.67
CA ALA A 242 3.37 -13.58 20.16
C ALA A 242 4.05 -14.35 19.01
N VAL A 243 4.70 -13.63 18.08
CA VAL A 243 5.49 -14.26 17.00
C VAL A 243 6.64 -15.10 17.58
N VAL A 244 7.36 -14.60 18.59
CA VAL A 244 8.41 -15.39 19.27
C VAL A 244 7.83 -16.63 19.97
N LYS A 245 6.69 -16.52 20.65
CA LYS A 245 6.00 -17.68 21.26
C LYS A 245 5.70 -18.75 20.20
N ILE A 246 5.17 -18.34 19.04
CA ILE A 246 4.85 -19.24 17.93
C ILE A 246 6.12 -19.89 17.37
N LEU A 247 7.17 -19.11 17.10
CA LEU A 247 8.45 -19.63 16.56
C LEU A 247 9.07 -20.68 17.49
N ARG A 248 9.10 -20.41 18.80
CA ARG A 248 9.62 -21.34 19.81
C ARG A 248 8.77 -22.60 19.91
N HIS A 249 7.45 -22.45 20.03
CA HIS A 249 6.55 -23.60 20.12
C HIS A 249 6.65 -24.50 18.88
N ALA A 250 6.83 -23.91 17.70
CA ALA A 250 7.02 -24.66 16.46
C ALA A 250 8.42 -25.28 16.30
N GLY A 251 9.38 -24.95 17.16
CA GLY A 251 10.79 -25.36 17.03
C GLY A 251 11.49 -24.77 15.81
N VAL A 252 11.13 -23.56 15.39
CA VAL A 252 11.78 -22.87 14.25
C VAL A 252 13.09 -22.24 14.74
N SER A 253 14.20 -22.47 14.02
CA SER A 253 15.46 -21.77 14.28
C SER A 253 15.34 -20.32 13.81
N PHE A 254 15.41 -19.36 14.73
CA PHE A 254 15.32 -17.95 14.39
C PHE A 254 16.37 -17.10 15.09
N GLY A 255 16.61 -15.90 14.56
CA GLY A 255 17.48 -14.89 15.16
C GLY A 255 16.92 -13.48 14.96
N VAL A 256 17.36 -12.54 15.81
CA VAL A 256 17.05 -11.11 15.71
C VAL A 256 18.34 -10.29 15.59
N MET A 257 18.25 -9.11 14.95
CA MET A 257 19.38 -8.21 14.74
C MET A 257 19.39 -7.05 15.74
N ALA A 258 20.58 -6.63 16.17
CA ALA A 258 20.77 -5.47 17.03
C ALA A 258 20.80 -4.16 16.23
N GLU A 259 21.29 -4.24 15.01
CA GLU A 259 21.58 -3.16 14.06
C GLU A 259 20.33 -2.78 13.24
N GLU A 260 19.19 -3.42 13.49
CA GLU A 260 17.97 -3.22 12.74
C GLU A 260 17.38 -1.82 13.01
N ARG A 261 17.34 -0.97 11.97
CA ARG A 261 16.64 0.32 11.97
C ARG A 261 15.36 0.27 11.15
N CYS A 262 14.61 1.37 11.15
CA CYS A 262 13.44 1.54 10.30
C CYS A 262 13.78 1.24 8.82
N HIS A 263 12.88 0.55 8.13
CA HIS A 263 13.02 0.16 6.72
C HIS A 263 12.82 1.31 5.71
N GLY A 264 12.58 2.53 6.20
CA GLY A 264 12.54 3.76 5.39
C GLY A 264 11.25 4.02 4.60
N GLU A 265 10.22 3.17 4.67
CA GLU A 265 8.99 3.34 3.86
C GLU A 265 8.26 4.65 4.10
N VAL A 266 8.23 5.14 5.34
CA VAL A 266 7.61 6.43 5.67
C VAL A 266 8.26 7.56 4.86
N GLY A 267 9.60 7.62 4.86
CA GLY A 267 10.35 8.56 4.02
C GLY A 267 10.01 8.38 2.56
N ARG A 268 10.07 7.13 2.06
CA ARG A 268 9.80 6.84 0.65
C ARG A 268 8.40 7.28 0.20
N ARG A 269 7.36 7.01 0.98
CA ARG A 269 5.97 7.38 0.63
C ARG A 269 5.68 8.86 0.83
N MET A 270 6.47 9.54 1.66
CA MET A 270 6.44 11.00 1.80
C MET A 270 7.28 11.70 0.73
N GLY A 271 8.00 10.95 -0.10
CA GLY A 271 8.81 11.50 -1.20
C GLY A 271 10.25 11.79 -0.80
N GLU A 272 10.65 11.45 0.42
CA GLU A 272 12.01 11.65 0.93
C GLU A 272 12.90 10.46 0.55
N GLU A 273 13.38 10.48 -0.70
CA GLU A 273 14.08 9.35 -1.32
C GLU A 273 15.51 9.20 -0.79
N TYR A 274 16.20 10.28 -0.41
CA TYR A 274 17.57 10.18 0.11
C TYR A 274 17.59 9.39 1.43
N LEU A 275 16.74 9.77 2.38
CA LEU A 275 16.54 9.04 3.64
C LEU A 275 16.20 7.56 3.40
N TYR A 276 15.32 7.28 2.43
CA TYR A 276 14.95 5.91 2.10
C TYR A 276 16.15 5.11 1.58
N GLN A 277 16.90 5.65 0.61
CA GLN A 277 18.03 4.94 0.01
C GLN A 277 19.16 4.70 1.02
N THR A 278 19.46 5.67 1.88
CA THR A 278 20.43 5.50 2.97
C THR A 278 19.99 4.39 3.94
N ALA A 279 18.75 4.45 4.43
CA ALA A 279 18.24 3.44 5.35
C ALA A 279 18.18 2.03 4.73
N ALA A 280 17.83 1.92 3.44
CA ALA A 280 17.82 0.66 2.72
C ALA A 280 19.23 0.07 2.60
N ALA A 281 20.21 0.88 2.15
CA ALA A 281 21.59 0.45 1.99
C ALA A 281 22.21 -0.04 3.32
N GLU A 282 22.01 0.69 4.41
CA GLU A 282 22.48 0.28 5.73
C GLU A 282 21.84 -1.02 6.22
N ASN A 283 20.51 -1.14 6.11
CA ASN A 283 19.81 -2.35 6.52
C ASN A 283 20.26 -3.58 5.71
N ILE A 284 20.44 -3.43 4.39
CA ILE A 284 20.97 -4.50 3.53
C ILE A 284 22.38 -4.88 3.98
N GLY A 285 23.26 -3.91 4.22
CA GLY A 285 24.61 -4.14 4.73
C GLY A 285 24.62 -4.91 6.06
N ASN A 286 23.73 -4.54 6.99
CA ASN A 286 23.58 -5.21 8.28
C ASN A 286 23.03 -6.63 8.14
N MET A 287 22.00 -6.84 7.32
CA MET A 287 21.41 -8.16 7.10
C MET A 287 22.42 -9.13 6.47
N ARG A 288 23.27 -8.65 5.55
CA ARG A 288 24.29 -9.46 4.87
C ARG A 288 25.42 -9.95 5.77
N GLN A 289 25.48 -9.52 7.03
CA GLN A 289 26.43 -10.05 8.01
C GLN A 289 26.02 -11.46 8.50
N TYR A 290 24.80 -11.90 8.21
CA TYR A 290 24.25 -13.18 8.67
C TYR A 290 23.85 -14.06 7.49
N THR A 291 23.75 -15.36 7.76
CA THR A 291 23.19 -16.32 6.80
C THR A 291 21.80 -16.75 7.25
N PHE A 292 20.77 -16.54 6.44
CA PHE A 292 19.42 -16.99 6.74
C PHE A 292 18.69 -17.46 5.50
N ARG A 293 17.69 -18.33 5.67
CA ARG A 293 16.85 -18.79 4.55
C ARG A 293 15.81 -17.76 4.17
N LYS A 294 15.13 -17.17 5.16
CA LYS A 294 14.06 -16.19 4.93
C LYS A 294 13.99 -15.14 6.01
N VAL A 295 13.46 -13.99 5.66
CA VAL A 295 13.09 -12.89 6.56
C VAL A 295 11.62 -13.04 6.91
N VAL A 296 11.29 -13.05 8.19
CA VAL A 296 9.90 -13.02 8.66
C VAL A 296 9.61 -11.68 9.30
N THR A 297 8.54 -11.02 8.88
CA THR A 297 8.06 -9.80 9.53
C THR A 297 6.55 -9.82 9.72
N HIS A 298 6.08 -9.17 10.77
CA HIS A 298 4.65 -9.05 11.05
C HIS A 298 4.05 -7.71 10.57
N CYS A 299 4.86 -6.87 9.94
CA CYS A 299 4.43 -5.58 9.41
C CYS A 299 4.36 -5.63 7.88
N PRO A 300 3.18 -5.47 7.26
CA PRO A 300 3.03 -5.42 5.82
C PRO A 300 3.82 -4.31 5.12
N HIS A 301 4.14 -3.21 5.82
CA HIS A 301 4.98 -2.14 5.28
C HIS A 301 6.44 -2.61 5.15
N CYS A 302 6.99 -3.18 6.23
CA CYS A 302 8.31 -3.83 6.20
C CYS A 302 8.35 -4.92 5.13
N PHE A 303 7.33 -5.78 5.09
CA PHE A 303 7.21 -6.86 4.11
C PHE A 303 7.28 -6.34 2.69
N ASN A 304 6.48 -5.33 2.34
CA ASN A 304 6.47 -4.78 0.99
C ASN A 304 7.82 -4.17 0.60
N THR A 305 8.41 -3.37 1.48
CA THR A 305 9.65 -2.66 1.17
C THR A 305 10.85 -3.60 1.09
N ILE A 306 11.00 -4.52 2.05
CA ILE A 306 12.11 -5.48 2.02
C ILE A 306 11.94 -6.45 0.83
N ARG A 307 10.72 -6.91 0.55
CA ARG A 307 10.48 -7.89 -0.54
C ARG A 307 10.60 -7.28 -1.93
N ASN A 308 10.05 -6.08 -2.13
CA ASN A 308 9.81 -5.56 -3.48
C ASN A 308 10.67 -4.35 -3.83
N GLU A 309 11.24 -3.67 -2.83
CA GLU A 309 11.96 -2.41 -3.04
C GLU A 309 13.45 -2.51 -2.70
N TYR A 310 13.85 -3.29 -1.69
CA TYR A 310 15.27 -3.59 -1.45
C TYR A 310 15.98 -4.29 -2.61
N PRO A 311 15.32 -5.12 -3.46
CA PRO A 311 15.97 -5.66 -4.66
C PRO A 311 16.45 -4.62 -5.68
N GLN A 312 16.09 -3.33 -5.51
CA GLN A 312 16.62 -2.22 -6.31
C GLN A 312 18.07 -1.81 -5.92
N PHE A 313 18.61 -2.43 -4.86
CA PHE A 313 19.94 -2.21 -4.32
C PHE A 313 20.73 -3.53 -4.33
N GLU A 314 22.05 -3.41 -4.45
CA GLU A 314 22.93 -4.57 -4.51
C GLU A 314 22.85 -5.42 -3.24
N GLY A 315 22.55 -6.71 -3.40
CA GLY A 315 22.43 -7.66 -2.30
C GLY A 315 21.17 -7.50 -1.44
N GLY A 316 20.18 -6.73 -1.92
CA GLY A 316 18.89 -6.55 -1.25
C GLY A 316 17.79 -7.54 -1.62
N ASP A 317 18.12 -8.60 -2.36
CA ASP A 317 17.17 -9.67 -2.69
C ASP A 317 17.08 -10.70 -1.56
N PHE A 318 15.92 -10.76 -0.90
CA PHE A 318 15.67 -11.64 0.23
C PHE A 318 14.33 -12.38 0.06
N GLU A 319 14.27 -13.65 0.46
CA GLU A 319 12.98 -14.33 0.63
C GLU A 319 12.27 -13.73 1.86
N VAL A 320 11.24 -12.90 1.64
CA VAL A 320 10.48 -12.27 2.73
C VAL A 320 9.09 -12.87 2.85
N VAL A 321 8.73 -13.26 4.06
CA VAL A 321 7.45 -13.90 4.40
C VAL A 321 6.74 -13.09 5.47
N HIS A 322 5.46 -12.81 5.28
CA HIS A 322 4.64 -12.20 6.33
C HIS A 322 4.32 -13.24 7.42
N HIS A 323 4.21 -12.84 8.69
CA HIS A 323 3.95 -13.78 9.77
C HIS A 323 2.68 -14.62 9.58
N SER A 324 1.65 -14.09 8.91
CA SER A 324 0.47 -14.89 8.56
C SER A 324 0.74 -16.01 7.56
N GLU A 325 1.68 -15.83 6.63
CA GLU A 325 2.08 -16.88 5.69
C GLU A 325 2.88 -17.96 6.43
N LEU A 326 3.77 -17.56 7.34
CA LEU A 326 4.48 -18.48 8.21
C LEU A 326 3.51 -19.29 9.09
N ILE A 327 2.60 -18.62 9.80
CA ILE A 327 1.63 -19.26 10.71
C ILE A 327 0.74 -20.24 9.94
N ALA A 328 0.23 -19.85 8.77
CA ALA A 328 -0.57 -20.74 7.94
C ALA A 328 0.22 -22.02 7.56
N GLY A 329 1.49 -21.88 7.16
CA GLY A 329 2.35 -23.03 6.84
C GLY A 329 2.68 -23.90 8.06
N LEU A 330 2.85 -23.31 9.24
CA LEU A 330 3.09 -24.05 10.49
C LEU A 330 1.86 -24.85 10.94
N ILE A 331 0.65 -24.32 10.74
CA ILE A 331 -0.61 -25.03 10.99
C ILE A 331 -0.80 -26.17 9.97
N GLU A 332 -0.61 -25.88 8.68
CA GLU A 332 -0.79 -26.84 7.59
C GLU A 332 0.17 -28.04 7.72
N SER A 333 1.42 -27.79 8.11
CA SER A 333 2.40 -28.84 8.40
C SER A 333 2.17 -29.57 9.73
N GLY A 334 1.22 -29.13 10.55
CA GLY A 334 0.95 -29.70 11.87
C GLY A 334 2.00 -29.40 12.94
N ARG A 335 2.97 -28.51 12.66
CA ARG A 335 4.00 -28.07 13.62
C ARG A 335 3.41 -27.27 14.78
N ILE A 336 2.28 -26.60 14.57
CA ILE A 336 1.51 -25.97 15.65
C ILE A 336 0.05 -26.43 15.59
N ARG A 337 -0.56 -26.59 16.76
CA ARG A 337 -1.99 -26.84 16.92
C ARG A 337 -2.50 -25.88 17.99
N ALA A 338 -3.32 -24.92 17.59
CA ALA A 338 -3.84 -23.90 18.49
C ALA A 338 -5.32 -24.17 18.81
N LYS A 339 -5.68 -24.08 20.09
CA LYS A 339 -7.05 -24.18 20.58
C LYS A 339 -7.30 -23.13 21.66
N LEU A 340 -8.28 -22.27 21.43
CA LEU A 340 -8.69 -21.28 22.42
C LEU A 340 -9.41 -21.94 23.59
N ALA A 341 -9.24 -21.37 24.78
CA ALA A 341 -9.97 -21.78 25.97
C ALA A 341 -11.48 -21.51 25.84
N GLN A 342 -11.85 -20.41 25.17
CA GLN A 342 -13.23 -20.03 24.88
C GLN A 342 -13.38 -19.77 23.38
N ALA A 343 -14.45 -20.30 22.80
CA ALA A 343 -14.77 -20.04 21.41
C ALA A 343 -15.19 -18.57 21.22
N GLN A 344 -14.74 -17.95 20.14
CA GLN A 344 -15.02 -16.56 19.82
C GLN A 344 -15.10 -16.33 18.30
N SER A 345 -15.96 -15.40 17.91
CA SER A 345 -16.05 -14.89 16.56
C SER A 345 -15.02 -13.78 16.33
N VAL A 346 -14.35 -13.80 15.18
CA VAL A 346 -13.24 -12.90 14.87
C VAL A 346 -13.48 -12.19 13.54
N ALA A 347 -13.62 -10.86 13.57
CA ALA A 347 -13.69 -10.04 12.38
C ALA A 347 -12.29 -9.65 11.90
N PHE A 348 -11.92 -10.00 10.67
CA PHE A 348 -10.58 -9.69 10.15
C PHE A 348 -10.55 -8.43 9.29
N HIS A 349 -9.59 -7.55 9.58
CA HIS A 349 -9.27 -6.38 8.77
C HIS A 349 -8.09 -6.68 7.83
N ASP A 350 -8.34 -6.66 6.53
CA ASP A 350 -7.31 -6.83 5.48
C ASP A 350 -6.35 -5.62 5.39
N PRO A 351 -5.05 -5.77 5.74
CA PRO A 351 -4.08 -4.69 5.57
C PRO A 351 -3.80 -4.43 4.09
N CYS A 352 -3.79 -3.15 3.68
CA CYS A 352 -3.68 -2.79 2.27
C CYS A 352 -2.34 -3.19 1.62
N TYR A 353 -1.23 -3.06 2.35
CA TYR A 353 0.10 -3.47 1.88
C TYR A 353 0.23 -5.00 1.77
N LEU A 354 -0.47 -5.78 2.61
CA LEU A 354 -0.46 -7.24 2.52
C LEU A 354 -1.34 -7.74 1.37
N GLY A 355 -2.57 -7.22 1.32
CA GLY A 355 -3.58 -7.62 0.35
C GLY A 355 -3.40 -6.97 -1.01
N ARG A 356 -3.76 -5.70 -1.17
CA ARG A 356 -3.81 -5.04 -2.49
C ARG A 356 -2.44 -4.90 -3.16
N GLN A 357 -1.38 -4.68 -2.38
CA GLN A 357 -0.05 -4.48 -2.97
C GLN A 357 0.69 -5.79 -3.24
N ASN A 358 0.40 -6.86 -2.48
CA ASN A 358 1.16 -8.10 -2.52
C ASN A 358 0.33 -9.37 -2.76
N GLY A 359 -1.00 -9.27 -2.88
CA GLY A 359 -1.90 -10.37 -3.18
C GLY A 359 -2.16 -11.34 -2.03
N VAL A 360 -1.65 -11.07 -0.82
CA VAL A 360 -1.75 -11.99 0.32
C VAL A 360 -3.06 -11.75 1.07
N PHE A 361 -4.11 -12.48 0.67
CA PHE A 361 -5.42 -12.44 1.34
C PHE A 361 -5.76 -13.71 2.11
N ASP A 362 -5.29 -14.87 1.65
CA ASP A 362 -5.73 -16.15 2.21
C ASP A 362 -4.92 -16.57 3.43
N ALA A 363 -3.63 -16.23 3.51
CA ALA A 363 -2.77 -16.62 4.63
C ALA A 363 -3.28 -16.13 5.99
N PRO A 364 -3.74 -14.87 6.17
CA PRO A 364 -4.36 -14.45 7.42
C PRO A 364 -5.61 -15.25 7.79
N ARG A 365 -6.45 -15.56 6.80
CA ARG A 365 -7.69 -16.32 6.99
C ARG A 365 -7.40 -17.76 7.39
N LYS A 366 -6.46 -18.41 6.70
CA LYS A 366 -5.97 -19.76 7.04
C LYS A 366 -5.37 -19.81 8.45
N SER A 367 -4.59 -18.78 8.82
CA SER A 367 -4.01 -18.68 10.15
C SER A 367 -5.07 -18.63 11.25
N LEU A 368 -6.11 -17.80 11.06
CA LEU A 368 -7.20 -17.65 12.04
C LEU A 368 -8.12 -18.88 12.06
N ALA A 369 -8.53 -19.39 10.90
CA ALA A 369 -9.40 -20.56 10.77
C ALA A 369 -8.73 -21.85 11.28
N GLY A 370 -7.40 -21.91 11.27
CA GLY A 370 -6.63 -23.01 11.82
C GLY A 370 -6.61 -23.09 13.36
N VAL A 371 -7.12 -22.06 14.05
CA VAL A 371 -7.24 -22.05 15.51
C VAL A 371 -8.60 -22.63 15.92
N SER A 372 -8.58 -23.75 16.65
CA SER A 372 -9.81 -24.35 17.18
C SER A 372 -10.51 -23.39 18.15
N GLY A 373 -11.80 -23.13 17.93
CA GLY A 373 -12.58 -22.16 18.69
C GLY A 373 -12.69 -20.77 18.04
N VAL A 374 -12.01 -20.51 16.92
CA VAL A 374 -12.22 -19.29 16.14
C VAL A 374 -13.31 -19.48 15.09
N THR A 375 -14.27 -18.56 15.03
CA THR A 375 -15.22 -18.43 13.90
C THR A 375 -14.92 -17.13 13.15
N LEU A 376 -14.44 -17.22 11.91
CA LEU A 376 -14.10 -16.02 11.13
C LEU A 376 -15.37 -15.31 10.63
N VAL A 377 -15.42 -13.99 10.81
CA VAL A 377 -16.48 -13.10 10.31
C VAL A 377 -15.88 -12.18 9.25
N GLU A 378 -16.33 -12.32 8.01
CA GLU A 378 -15.92 -11.42 6.93
C GLU A 378 -16.67 -10.09 7.01
N LEU A 379 -15.92 -8.99 6.92
CA LEU A 379 -16.51 -7.65 6.84
C LEU A 379 -17.17 -7.44 5.46
N PRO A 380 -18.20 -6.58 5.36
CA PRO A 380 -18.87 -6.30 4.08
C PRO A 380 -17.88 -5.87 2.99
N ARG A 381 -16.93 -4.99 3.36
CA ARG A 381 -15.77 -4.67 2.53
C ARG A 381 -14.55 -5.38 3.06
N ASN A 382 -14.18 -6.46 2.37
CA ASN A 382 -13.02 -7.30 2.67
C ASN A 382 -12.12 -7.44 1.44
N ARG A 383 -10.98 -8.12 1.62
CA ARG A 383 -9.97 -8.39 0.61
C ARG A 383 -9.58 -7.12 -0.16
N ALA A 384 -9.56 -7.18 -1.49
CA ALA A 384 -9.24 -6.05 -2.37
C ALA A 384 -10.15 -4.83 -2.13
N HIS A 385 -11.39 -5.04 -1.69
CA HIS A 385 -12.39 -3.99 -1.48
C HIS A 385 -12.37 -3.37 -0.08
N GLY A 386 -11.55 -3.88 0.85
CA GLY A 386 -11.46 -3.40 2.22
C GLY A 386 -11.06 -1.92 2.32
N VAL A 387 -11.70 -1.17 3.23
CA VAL A 387 -11.31 0.23 3.48
C VAL A 387 -10.03 0.30 4.31
N CYS A 388 -9.13 1.20 3.92
CA CYS A 388 -7.86 1.48 4.58
C CYS A 388 -8.07 1.81 6.07
N CYS A 389 -7.12 1.44 6.94
CA CYS A 389 -7.10 1.88 8.34
C CYS A 389 -6.78 3.37 8.49
N GLY A 390 -6.13 3.97 7.49
CA GLY A 390 -5.76 5.39 7.47
C GLY A 390 -4.30 5.70 7.78
N GLY A 391 -3.45 4.74 8.21
CA GLY A 391 -2.08 5.03 8.66
C GLY A 391 -0.97 5.00 7.58
N GLY A 392 -1.25 4.44 6.40
CA GLY A 392 -0.25 4.34 5.32
C GLY A 392 0.08 5.67 4.66
N GLY A 393 1.19 5.75 3.92
CA GLY A 393 1.51 6.93 3.12
C GLY A 393 2.00 8.14 3.92
N GLY A 394 2.49 7.92 5.14
CA GLY A 394 2.94 8.95 6.09
C GLY A 394 1.89 9.39 7.11
N GLN A 395 0.65 8.95 6.98
CA GLN A 395 -0.51 9.47 7.73
C GLN A 395 -0.47 9.22 9.23
N SER A 396 0.26 8.20 9.70
CA SER A 396 0.48 8.03 11.15
C SER A 396 1.30 9.17 11.79
N TRP A 397 1.94 10.02 10.98
CA TRP A 397 2.91 11.03 11.41
C TRP A 397 2.51 12.45 11.01
N MET A 398 1.37 12.62 10.37
CA MET A 398 0.88 13.90 9.89
C MET A 398 -0.64 13.99 10.04
N GLU A 399 -1.13 15.20 10.25
CA GLU A 399 -2.56 15.48 10.24
C GLU A 399 -2.99 16.00 8.87
N VAL A 400 -4.04 15.39 8.33
CA VAL A 400 -4.66 15.80 7.07
C VAL A 400 -6.11 16.16 7.32
N SER A 401 -6.53 17.30 6.78
CA SER A 401 -7.91 17.76 6.89
C SER A 401 -8.90 16.77 6.25
N ALA A 402 -9.90 16.39 7.03
CA ALA A 402 -11.01 15.55 6.61
C ALA A 402 -12.23 15.80 7.51
N ARG A 403 -13.44 15.59 6.97
CA ARG A 403 -14.68 15.69 7.76
C ARG A 403 -14.77 14.60 8.83
N LYS A 404 -14.28 13.39 8.54
CA LYS A 404 -14.27 12.26 9.47
C LYS A 404 -13.05 11.39 9.23
N ARG A 405 -12.21 11.15 10.24
CA ARG A 405 -10.98 10.37 10.07
C ARG A 405 -11.26 8.95 9.52
N ILE A 406 -10.36 8.46 8.68
CA ILE A 406 -10.49 7.18 7.97
C ILE A 406 -10.55 6.00 8.95
N ASN A 407 -9.76 6.04 10.02
CA ASN A 407 -9.77 5.02 11.06
C ASN A 407 -11.13 4.90 11.76
N ILE A 408 -11.82 6.00 12.01
CA ILE A 408 -13.16 6.01 12.60
C ILE A 408 -14.17 5.35 11.66
N ILE A 409 -14.16 5.72 10.36
CA ILE A 409 -15.04 5.11 9.35
C ILE A 409 -14.85 3.59 9.30
N ARG A 410 -13.59 3.13 9.33
CA ARG A 410 -13.31 1.69 9.30
C ARG A 410 -13.66 1.02 10.63
N ALA A 411 -13.41 1.65 11.77
CA ALA A 411 -13.75 1.11 13.07
C ALA A 411 -15.27 0.89 13.21
N GLU A 412 -16.10 1.82 12.75
CA GLU A 412 -17.57 1.66 12.74
C GLU A 412 -18.03 0.44 11.94
N GLU A 413 -17.43 0.20 10.77
CA GLU A 413 -17.74 -0.99 9.97
C GLU A 413 -17.33 -2.29 10.67
N ILE A 414 -16.17 -2.31 11.31
CA ILE A 414 -15.70 -3.48 12.06
C ILE A 414 -16.63 -3.72 13.27
N VAL A 415 -16.96 -2.68 14.01
CA VAL A 415 -17.88 -2.74 15.15
C VAL A 415 -19.27 -3.25 14.73
N ALA A 416 -19.75 -2.83 13.55
CA ALA A 416 -21.04 -3.26 13.02
C ALA A 416 -21.11 -4.76 12.71
N SER A 417 -19.97 -5.44 12.57
CA SER A 417 -19.92 -6.90 12.39
C SER A 417 -20.38 -7.70 13.60
N ARG A 418 -20.34 -7.09 14.80
CA ARG A 418 -20.67 -7.71 16.09
C ARG A 418 -19.85 -8.97 16.41
N ALA A 419 -18.68 -9.13 15.78
CA ALA A 419 -17.74 -10.16 16.20
C ALA A 419 -17.21 -9.87 17.61
N ASP A 420 -16.83 -10.91 18.33
CA ASP A 420 -16.31 -10.80 19.70
C ASP A 420 -14.95 -10.10 19.73
N VAL A 421 -14.12 -10.32 18.70
CA VAL A 421 -12.78 -9.71 18.57
C VAL A 421 -12.55 -9.22 17.15
N ALA A 422 -11.87 -8.08 17.02
CA ALA A 422 -11.31 -7.62 15.75
C ALA A 422 -9.84 -8.08 15.62
N ALA A 423 -9.49 -8.66 14.47
CA ALA A 423 -8.14 -9.10 14.14
C ALA A 423 -7.52 -8.25 13.03
N VAL A 424 -6.24 -7.93 13.17
CA VAL A 424 -5.40 -7.30 12.13
C VAL A 424 -4.17 -8.17 11.85
N GLY A 425 -3.43 -7.83 10.80
CA GLY A 425 -2.10 -8.38 10.52
C GLY A 425 -1.10 -7.27 10.19
N CYS A 426 -1.17 -6.14 10.90
CA CYS A 426 -0.35 -4.97 10.64
C CYS A 426 -0.29 -4.06 11.87
N PRO A 427 0.90 -3.70 12.38
CA PRO A 427 1.05 -2.78 13.50
C PRO A 427 0.41 -1.41 13.27
N PHE A 428 0.52 -0.83 12.06
CA PHE A 428 -0.15 0.45 11.79
C PHE A 428 -1.67 0.32 11.76
N CYS A 429 -2.22 -0.81 11.27
CA CYS A 429 -3.65 -1.05 11.37
C CYS A 429 -4.08 -1.22 12.84
N LEU A 430 -3.25 -1.87 13.65
CA LEU A 430 -3.47 -2.04 15.08
C LEU A 430 -3.59 -0.68 15.78
N SER A 431 -2.62 0.21 15.64
CA SER A 431 -2.64 1.52 16.29
C SER A 431 -3.80 2.39 15.78
N MET A 432 -4.01 2.46 14.45
CA MET A 432 -5.06 3.29 13.87
C MET A 432 -6.46 2.84 14.26
N LEU A 433 -6.73 1.52 14.22
CA LEU A 433 -8.04 0.97 14.58
C LEU A 433 -8.25 0.92 16.10
N ASP A 434 -7.18 0.84 16.90
CA ASP A 434 -7.28 1.00 18.36
C ASP A 434 -7.72 2.40 18.74
N GLU A 435 -7.18 3.43 18.08
CA GLU A 435 -7.67 4.80 18.23
C GLU A 435 -9.13 4.90 17.76
N GLY A 436 -9.43 4.43 16.55
CA GLY A 436 -10.77 4.52 15.96
C GLY A 436 -11.85 3.83 16.81
N ARG A 437 -11.56 2.64 17.36
CA ARG A 437 -12.52 1.90 18.20
C ARG A 437 -12.76 2.60 19.55
N LYS A 438 -11.75 3.26 20.12
CA LYS A 438 -11.89 4.08 21.34
C LYS A 438 -12.78 5.29 21.09
N THR A 439 -12.56 6.00 19.97
CA THR A 439 -13.38 7.16 19.59
C THR A 439 -14.86 6.83 19.43
N VAL A 440 -15.21 5.60 18.98
CA VAL A 440 -16.61 5.16 18.84
C VAL A 440 -17.14 4.41 20.07
N GLY A 441 -16.44 4.47 21.20
CA GLY A 441 -16.87 3.85 22.47
C GLY A 441 -16.98 2.32 22.36
N ALA A 442 -16.07 1.67 21.63
CA ALA A 442 -16.08 0.23 21.41
C ALA A 442 -14.91 -0.51 22.07
N GLU A 443 -14.12 0.17 22.91
CA GLU A 443 -12.88 -0.38 23.45
C GLU A 443 -13.05 -1.59 24.37
N GLU A 444 -14.12 -1.64 25.16
CA GLU A 444 -14.41 -2.76 26.06
C GLU A 444 -15.14 -3.90 25.34
N ARG A 445 -16.06 -3.55 24.43
CA ARG A 445 -16.93 -4.52 23.75
C ARG A 445 -16.29 -5.21 22.55
N MET A 446 -15.23 -4.66 21.99
CA MET A 446 -14.53 -5.26 20.84
C MET A 446 -13.01 -5.08 21.00
N PRO A 447 -12.35 -6.03 21.69
CA PRO A 447 -10.91 -6.10 21.73
C PRO A 447 -10.30 -6.18 20.33
N LEU A 448 -9.15 -5.52 20.15
CA LEU A 448 -8.40 -5.53 18.90
C LEU A 448 -7.08 -6.28 19.12
N LYS A 449 -6.83 -7.32 18.33
CA LYS A 449 -5.63 -8.17 18.39
C LYS A 449 -4.98 -8.31 17.03
N ASP A 450 -3.67 -8.52 17.01
CA ASP A 450 -3.02 -9.10 15.84
C ASP A 450 -3.35 -10.60 15.76
N LEU A 451 -3.43 -11.14 14.55
CA LEU A 451 -3.67 -12.57 14.33
C LEU A 451 -2.64 -13.47 15.03
N ALA A 452 -1.38 -13.03 15.19
CA ALA A 452 -0.38 -13.77 15.95
C ALA A 452 -0.74 -13.88 17.43
N GLU A 453 -1.32 -12.83 18.03
CA GLU A 453 -1.75 -12.88 19.43
C GLU A 453 -2.86 -13.93 19.60
N ILE A 454 -3.83 -13.98 18.67
CA ILE A 454 -4.91 -14.97 18.70
C ILE A 454 -4.37 -16.40 18.56
N VAL A 455 -3.42 -16.61 17.66
CA VAL A 455 -2.78 -17.93 17.49
C VAL A 455 -1.99 -18.30 18.76
N ALA A 456 -1.21 -17.38 19.30
CA ALA A 456 -0.37 -17.58 20.49
C ALA A 456 -1.19 -17.86 21.77
N ASP A 457 -2.37 -17.23 21.91
CA ASP A 457 -3.32 -17.49 22.99
C ASP A 457 -3.87 -18.92 22.95
N GLY A 458 -3.92 -19.53 21.76
CA GLY A 458 -4.37 -20.91 21.57
C GLY A 458 -3.26 -21.96 21.72
N LEU A 459 -1.99 -21.57 21.87
CA LEU A 459 -0.90 -22.50 22.10
C LEU A 459 -0.81 -22.85 23.58
N SER A 460 -0.68 -24.14 23.89
CA SER A 460 -0.35 -24.59 25.24
C SER A 460 1.00 -24.01 25.66
N ASP A 461 1.13 -23.60 26.92
CA ASP A 461 2.43 -23.27 27.49
C ASP A 461 3.28 -24.55 27.49
N SER A 462 4.38 -24.50 26.76
CA SER A 462 5.36 -25.57 26.64
C SER A 462 6.36 -25.55 27.78
#